data_AF-A0A2D5WIY2-F1
#
_entry.id   AF-A0A2D5WIY2-F1
#
_cell.length_a   1.000
_cell.length_b   1.000
_cell.length_c   1.000
_cell.angle_alpha   90.00
_cell.angle_beta   90.00
_cell.angle_gamma   90.00
#
_symmetry.space_group_name_H-M   'P 1'
#
loop_
_entity.id
_entity.type
_entity.pdbx_description
1 polymer ?
#
loop_
_entity_poly.entity_id
_entity_poly.type
_entity_poly.pdbx_seq_one_letter_code
_entity_poly.pdbx_strand_id
1 'polypeptide(L)'
;MPATAGTQVWDFEDGAGDWDAPNGTWEASGGVYSEVSGADPAMHSVVGDDSWDDYVVSAKVRLDEGNWAGIAFRVQSDFEYYVYYMNVPDNKSELWQHTDGAFDSRANLADIPGVNILIENGVMHDVQVVVEGDTFELWIDGELQSTESNGDYATGKVGVWAWATMASFDDVTVTGDGIDDSVAVESRGKLASVWGDLKETR
;
A
#
# COMPACT_ATOMS: atom_id res chain seq x y z
N MET A 1 -8.29 -2.78 28.21
CA MET A 1 -8.96 -3.68 27.24
C MET A 1 -7.87 -4.04 26.23
N PRO A 2 -7.62 -5.30 25.88
CA PRO A 2 -6.78 -5.57 24.72
C PRO A 2 -7.48 -4.91 23.52
N ALA A 3 -6.77 -4.07 22.77
CA ALA A 3 -7.27 -3.58 21.50
C ALA A 3 -7.54 -4.81 20.62
N THR A 4 -8.70 -4.83 19.97
CA THR A 4 -8.99 -5.85 18.95
C THR A 4 -8.55 -5.22 17.64
N ALA A 5 -7.70 -5.89 16.88
CA ALA A 5 -7.35 -5.43 15.54
C ALA A 5 -8.62 -5.36 14.69
N GLY A 6 -8.86 -4.21 14.08
CA GLY A 6 -9.97 -4.01 13.14
C GLY A 6 -9.46 -3.99 11.70
N THR A 7 -10.40 -4.07 10.76
CA THR A 7 -10.13 -4.09 9.32
C THR A 7 -10.98 -3.08 8.58
N GLN A 8 -10.33 -2.27 7.73
CA GLN A 8 -10.98 -1.43 6.73
C GLN A 8 -10.71 -1.97 5.34
N VAL A 9 -11.74 -1.93 4.48
CA VAL A 9 -11.70 -2.40 3.09
C VAL A 9 -12.30 -1.34 2.17
N TRP A 10 -11.64 -1.11 1.03
CA TRP A 10 -12.12 -0.30 -0.09
C TRP A 10 -12.08 -1.14 -1.37
N ASP A 11 -13.26 -1.61 -1.81
CA ASP A 11 -13.50 -2.32 -3.09
C ASP A 11 -13.96 -1.36 -4.21
N PHE A 12 -14.11 -0.07 -3.89
CA PHE A 12 -14.49 1.01 -4.80
C PHE A 12 -15.83 0.81 -5.54
N GLU A 13 -16.69 -0.12 -5.10
CA GLU A 13 -18.02 -0.34 -5.69
C GLU A 13 -18.94 0.87 -5.46
N ASP A 14 -18.79 1.54 -4.31
CA ASP A 14 -19.48 2.78 -3.95
C ASP A 14 -18.66 4.05 -4.26
N GLY A 15 -17.55 3.91 -5.00
CA GLY A 15 -16.61 4.97 -5.32
C GLY A 15 -15.51 5.19 -4.28
N ALA A 16 -14.79 6.31 -4.40
CA ALA A 16 -13.63 6.67 -3.56
C ALA A 16 -13.84 8.02 -2.84
N GLY A 17 -15.05 8.24 -2.29
CA GLY A 17 -15.46 9.55 -1.77
C GLY A 17 -14.75 10.01 -0.49
N ASP A 18 -14.14 9.09 0.24
CA ASP A 18 -13.34 9.29 1.46
C ASP A 18 -11.84 9.39 1.18
N TRP A 19 -11.41 9.11 -0.06
CA TRP A 19 -10.03 9.24 -0.49
C TRP A 19 -9.70 10.69 -0.84
N ASP A 20 -8.52 11.12 -0.40
CA ASP A 20 -7.93 12.41 -0.77
C ASP A 20 -6.84 12.16 -1.82
N ALA A 21 -6.70 13.04 -2.82
CA ALA A 21 -5.74 12.87 -3.91
C ALA A 21 -4.83 14.10 -3.99
N PRO A 22 -3.71 14.12 -3.24
CA PRO A 22 -2.77 15.25 -3.28
C PRO A 22 -2.15 15.50 -4.66
N ASN A 23 -2.02 14.45 -5.48
CA ASN A 23 -1.46 14.56 -6.84
C ASN A 23 -1.98 13.49 -7.80
N GLY A 24 -2.02 13.82 -9.09
CA GLY A 24 -2.55 12.98 -10.17
C GLY A 24 -4.03 13.21 -10.47
N THR A 25 -4.57 12.45 -11.44
CA THR A 25 -6.01 12.46 -11.76
C THR A 25 -6.58 11.09 -11.49
N TRP A 26 -7.53 11.02 -10.57
CA TRP A 26 -8.06 9.76 -10.07
C TRP A 26 -9.55 9.60 -10.38
N GLU A 27 -9.94 8.40 -10.79
CA GLU A 27 -11.31 8.06 -11.15
C GLU A 27 -11.71 6.72 -10.52
N ALA A 28 -12.86 6.66 -9.87
CA ALA A 28 -13.48 5.40 -9.44
C ALA A 28 -14.61 5.03 -10.41
N SER A 29 -14.50 3.86 -11.04
CA SER A 29 -15.48 3.41 -12.03
C SER A 29 -15.56 1.88 -12.07
N GLY A 30 -16.75 1.34 -11.82
CA GLY A 30 -17.03 -0.09 -11.94
C GLY A 30 -16.22 -0.96 -10.98
N GLY A 31 -16.08 -0.55 -9.71
CA GLY A 31 -15.33 -1.28 -8.69
C GLY A 31 -13.81 -1.17 -8.84
N VAL A 32 -13.31 -0.21 -9.61
CA VAL A 32 -11.87 0.00 -9.80
C VAL A 32 -11.54 1.46 -9.57
N TYR A 33 -10.49 1.72 -8.81
CA TYR A 33 -9.93 3.04 -8.63
C TYR A 33 -8.66 3.20 -9.46
N SER A 34 -8.60 4.22 -10.30
CA SER A 34 -7.53 4.35 -11.29
C SER A 34 -6.88 5.72 -11.26
N GLU A 35 -5.57 5.75 -11.38
CA GLU A 35 -4.84 6.92 -11.88
C GLU A 35 -4.94 6.90 -13.41
N VAL A 36 -5.51 7.96 -14.00
CA VAL A 36 -5.86 7.98 -15.43
C VAL A 36 -5.00 8.94 -16.26
N SER A 37 -4.15 9.76 -15.64
CA SER A 37 -3.36 10.74 -16.37
C SER A 37 -2.03 10.18 -16.88
N GLY A 38 -1.37 9.32 -16.11
CA GLY A 38 -0.04 8.80 -16.39
C GLY A 38 1.04 9.88 -16.55
N ALA A 39 0.79 11.10 -16.07
CA ALA A 39 1.53 12.29 -16.52
C ALA A 39 2.60 12.79 -15.54
N ASP A 40 2.36 12.63 -14.24
CA ASP A 40 3.10 13.34 -13.20
C ASP A 40 3.93 12.39 -12.31
N PRO A 41 5.00 12.89 -11.66
CA PRO A 41 5.70 12.15 -10.63
C PRO A 41 4.85 12.02 -9.38
N ALA A 42 5.00 10.90 -8.66
CA ALA A 42 4.40 10.64 -7.35
C ALA A 42 2.91 11.00 -7.27
N MET A 43 2.14 10.55 -8.25
CA MET A 43 0.69 10.62 -8.20
C MET A 43 0.22 9.67 -7.11
N HIS A 44 -0.58 10.17 -6.18
CA HIS A 44 -1.04 9.36 -5.07
C HIS A 44 -2.39 9.80 -4.55
N SER A 45 -3.09 8.84 -3.98
CA SER A 45 -4.33 9.07 -3.26
C SER A 45 -4.29 8.29 -1.96
N VAL A 46 -4.82 8.90 -0.90
CA VAL A 46 -4.61 8.48 0.49
C VAL A 46 -5.93 8.43 1.25
N VAL A 47 -5.99 7.57 2.26
CA VAL A 47 -7.15 7.36 3.12
C VAL A 47 -6.70 6.91 4.51
N GLY A 48 -7.59 7.04 5.49
CA GLY A 48 -7.36 6.59 6.86
C GLY A 48 -6.94 7.71 7.82
N ASP A 49 -6.30 7.31 8.92
CA ASP A 49 -5.99 8.18 10.05
C ASP A 49 -4.48 8.36 10.25
N ASP A 50 -4.06 9.56 10.66
CA ASP A 50 -2.64 9.90 10.88
C ASP A 50 -2.02 9.18 12.10
N SER A 51 -2.85 8.56 12.96
CA SER A 51 -2.42 7.88 14.17
C SER A 51 -2.10 6.39 14.01
N TRP A 52 -2.35 5.79 12.84
CA TRP A 52 -2.04 4.38 12.58
C TRP A 52 -0.53 4.14 12.60
N ASP A 53 -0.08 3.18 13.40
CA ASP A 53 1.34 2.84 13.63
C ASP A 53 1.74 1.50 13.00
N ASP A 54 1.24 0.39 13.57
CA ASP A 54 1.52 -0.99 13.21
C ASP A 54 0.27 -1.60 12.56
N TYR A 55 0.41 -2.01 11.30
CA TYR A 55 -0.70 -2.52 10.51
C TYR A 55 -0.19 -3.32 9.30
N VAL A 56 -1.09 -4.09 8.71
CA VAL A 56 -0.94 -4.63 7.37
C VAL A 56 -1.74 -3.77 6.42
N VAL A 57 -1.09 -3.30 5.35
CA VAL A 57 -1.77 -2.69 4.21
C VAL A 57 -1.57 -3.59 2.99
N SER A 58 -2.64 -3.81 2.22
CA SER A 58 -2.59 -4.53 0.95
C SER A 58 -3.49 -3.88 -0.10
N ALA A 59 -3.17 -4.07 -1.37
CA ALA A 59 -4.01 -3.67 -2.49
C ALA A 59 -3.76 -4.58 -3.69
N LYS A 60 -4.79 -4.80 -4.51
CA LYS A 60 -4.58 -5.29 -5.86
C LYS A 60 -4.13 -4.13 -6.74
N VAL A 61 -3.01 -4.32 -7.43
CA VAL A 61 -2.37 -3.29 -8.25
C VAL A 61 -2.15 -3.83 -9.65
N ARG A 62 -2.59 -3.08 -10.66
CA ARG A 62 -2.29 -3.34 -12.08
C ARG A 62 -1.70 -2.09 -12.71
N LEU A 63 -0.52 -2.23 -13.32
CA LEU A 63 0.03 -1.20 -14.19
C LEU A 63 -0.66 -1.31 -15.56
N ASP A 64 -1.38 -0.27 -15.97
CA ASP A 64 -2.10 -0.25 -17.26
C ASP A 64 -1.19 0.24 -18.38
N GLU A 65 -0.54 1.38 -18.16
CA GLU A 65 0.45 1.96 -19.06
C GLU A 65 1.49 2.72 -18.24
N GLY A 66 2.75 2.28 -18.31
CA GLY A 66 3.85 2.85 -17.52
C GLY A 66 4.72 1.75 -16.93
N ASN A 67 5.40 2.08 -15.82
CA ASN A 67 6.44 1.22 -15.27
C ASN A 67 6.41 1.10 -13.74
N TRP A 68 5.77 2.03 -13.03
CA TRP A 68 5.88 2.14 -11.58
C TRP A 68 4.55 2.47 -10.91
N ALA A 69 4.03 1.51 -10.13
CA ALA A 69 2.86 1.68 -9.28
C ALA A 69 2.92 0.75 -8.07
N GLY A 70 2.25 1.13 -6.99
CA GLY A 70 2.26 0.40 -5.74
C GLY A 70 1.46 1.08 -4.64
N ILE A 71 1.89 0.91 -3.39
CA ILE A 71 1.19 1.40 -2.21
C ILE A 71 2.07 2.38 -1.42
N ALA A 72 1.43 3.41 -0.88
CA ALA A 72 2.02 4.36 0.05
C ALA A 72 1.59 3.99 1.48
N PHE A 73 2.49 4.20 2.45
CA PHE A 73 2.23 3.89 3.86
C PHE A 73 2.98 4.87 4.77
N ARG A 74 2.47 5.05 6.00
CA ARG A 74 2.90 6.08 6.94
C ARG A 74 2.90 7.47 6.32
N VAL A 75 1.81 7.80 5.63
CA VAL A 75 1.66 9.11 5.00
C VAL A 75 1.34 10.16 6.05
N GLN A 76 2.27 11.09 6.26
CA GLN A 76 2.17 12.18 7.22
C GLN A 76 1.73 13.49 6.58
N SER A 77 2.08 13.67 5.30
CA SER A 77 1.75 14.83 4.47
C SER A 77 1.82 14.44 2.99
N ASP A 78 1.46 15.38 2.12
CA ASP A 78 1.57 15.24 0.66
C ASP A 78 3.00 14.93 0.16
N PHE A 79 4.03 15.08 1.02
CA PHE A 79 5.44 14.91 0.67
C PHE A 79 6.23 13.99 1.60
N GLU A 80 5.65 13.48 2.69
CA GLU A 80 6.37 12.67 3.69
C GLU A 80 5.65 11.35 3.91
N TYR A 81 6.21 10.28 3.32
CA TYR A 81 5.67 8.92 3.38
C TYR A 81 6.70 7.89 2.91
N TYR A 82 6.42 6.61 3.15
CA TYR A 82 7.08 5.52 2.44
C TYR A 82 6.24 5.06 1.26
N VAL A 83 6.89 4.52 0.24
CA VAL A 83 6.23 3.89 -0.90
C VAL A 83 6.94 2.58 -1.25
N TYR A 84 6.14 1.52 -1.40
CA TYR A 84 6.57 0.24 -1.95
C TYR A 84 5.90 0.03 -3.30
N TYR A 85 6.67 -0.12 -4.37
CA TYR A 85 6.13 -0.23 -5.72
C TYR A 85 6.81 -1.30 -6.57
N MET A 86 6.08 -1.73 -7.61
CA MET A 86 6.56 -2.63 -8.65
C MET A 86 7.27 -1.86 -9.76
N ASN A 87 8.32 -2.44 -10.33
CA ASN A 87 9.07 -1.92 -11.46
C ASN A 87 9.03 -2.96 -12.61
N VAL A 88 8.27 -2.64 -13.66
CA VAL A 88 8.10 -3.50 -14.84
C VAL A 88 9.41 -3.69 -15.62
N PRO A 89 10.18 -2.64 -15.98
CA PRO A 89 11.38 -2.78 -16.82
C PRO A 89 12.43 -3.78 -16.32
N ASP A 90 12.66 -3.80 -15.01
CA ASP A 90 13.75 -4.58 -14.40
C ASP A 90 13.26 -5.84 -13.66
N ASN A 91 11.95 -6.13 -13.71
CA ASN A 91 11.29 -7.20 -12.94
C ASN A 91 11.72 -7.20 -11.46
N LYS A 92 11.55 -6.04 -10.82
CA LYS A 92 11.91 -5.81 -9.42
C LYS A 92 10.81 -5.04 -8.70
N SER A 93 10.93 -4.97 -7.39
CA SER A 93 10.17 -4.06 -6.55
C SER A 93 11.13 -3.13 -5.81
N GLU A 94 10.64 -1.99 -5.35
CA GLU A 94 11.49 -0.98 -4.73
C GLU A 94 10.81 -0.36 -3.54
N LEU A 95 11.59 -0.12 -2.48
CA LEU A 95 11.17 0.65 -1.32
C LEU A 95 11.82 2.02 -1.37
N TRP A 96 11.02 3.07 -1.26
CA TRP A 96 11.47 4.45 -1.23
C TRP A 96 10.85 5.19 -0.06
N GLN A 97 11.57 6.21 0.39
CA GLN A 97 11.07 7.24 1.28
C GLN A 97 10.87 8.51 0.48
N HIS A 98 9.64 9.02 0.45
CA HIS A 98 9.37 10.36 -0.06
C HIS A 98 9.67 11.38 1.03
N THR A 99 10.34 12.46 0.65
CA THR A 99 10.83 13.50 1.57
C THR A 99 10.29 14.86 1.15
N ASP A 100 10.18 15.79 2.10
CA ASP A 100 9.63 17.12 1.87
C ASP A 100 10.30 17.87 0.69
N GLY A 101 9.55 18.79 0.08
CA GLY A 101 10.04 19.81 -0.86
C GLY A 101 9.45 19.74 -2.27
N ALA A 102 9.26 18.56 -2.85
CA ALA A 102 8.73 18.38 -4.21
C ALA A 102 8.25 16.94 -4.45
N PHE A 103 7.34 16.73 -5.41
CA PHE A 103 6.82 15.40 -5.78
C PHE A 103 7.87 14.45 -6.38
N ASP A 104 9.07 14.93 -6.69
CA ASP A 104 10.20 14.10 -7.11
C ASP A 104 11.30 13.94 -6.05
N SER A 105 11.05 14.45 -4.84
CA SER A 105 11.95 14.37 -3.69
C SER A 105 11.79 13.03 -2.99
N ARG A 106 12.70 12.09 -3.25
CA ARG A 106 12.70 10.76 -2.62
C ARG A 106 14.08 10.16 -2.47
N ALA A 107 14.24 9.32 -1.45
CA ALA A 107 15.43 8.51 -1.20
C ALA A 107 15.12 7.03 -1.44
N ASN A 108 15.96 6.34 -2.22
CA ASN A 108 15.87 4.90 -2.39
C ASN A 108 16.33 4.23 -1.10
N LEU A 109 15.51 3.33 -0.56
CA LEU A 109 15.85 2.52 0.60
C LEU A 109 16.28 1.11 0.17
N ALA A 110 15.60 0.53 -0.83
CA ALA A 110 15.94 -0.78 -1.34
C ALA A 110 15.53 -0.98 -2.81
N ASP A 111 16.38 -1.69 -3.55
CA ASP A 111 16.12 -2.28 -4.87
C ASP A 111 16.04 -3.80 -4.73
N ILE A 112 14.87 -4.39 -4.97
CA ILE A 112 14.57 -5.77 -4.60
C ILE A 112 14.25 -6.58 -5.85
N PRO A 113 15.18 -7.42 -6.37
CA PRO A 113 14.89 -8.29 -7.50
C PRO A 113 13.67 -9.17 -7.22
N GLY A 114 12.81 -9.37 -8.22
CA GLY A 114 11.62 -10.20 -8.06
C GLY A 114 11.98 -11.63 -7.67
N VAL A 115 11.41 -12.11 -6.56
CA VAL A 115 11.53 -13.47 -6.05
C VAL A 115 10.24 -14.21 -6.34
N ASN A 116 10.31 -15.22 -7.22
CA ASN A 116 9.15 -16.05 -7.63
C ASN A 116 7.97 -15.29 -8.25
N ILE A 117 8.19 -14.06 -8.72
CA ILE A 117 7.18 -13.21 -9.35
C ILE A 117 7.62 -12.77 -10.75
N LEU A 118 6.64 -12.40 -11.57
CA LEU A 118 6.85 -11.75 -12.86
C LEU A 118 5.93 -10.53 -12.92
N ILE A 119 6.52 -9.34 -12.99
CA ILE A 119 5.81 -8.06 -13.02
C ILE A 119 5.64 -7.63 -14.47
N GLU A 120 4.39 -7.55 -14.94
CA GLU A 120 4.05 -7.19 -16.31
C GLU A 120 2.86 -6.22 -16.35
N ASN A 121 2.86 -5.33 -17.35
CA ASN A 121 1.69 -4.47 -17.60
C ASN A 121 0.46 -5.31 -17.92
N GLY A 122 -0.70 -4.87 -17.45
CA GLY A 122 -1.98 -5.56 -17.64
C GLY A 122 -2.22 -6.76 -16.72
N VAL A 123 -1.27 -7.11 -15.84
CA VAL A 123 -1.40 -8.17 -14.83
C VAL A 123 -1.72 -7.56 -13.47
N MET A 124 -2.72 -8.11 -12.80
CA MET A 124 -3.09 -7.72 -11.44
C MET A 124 -2.22 -8.48 -10.44
N HIS A 125 -1.55 -7.76 -9.55
CA HIS A 125 -0.74 -8.32 -8.46
C HIS A 125 -1.31 -7.93 -7.10
N ASP A 126 -1.22 -8.83 -6.13
CA ASP A 126 -1.52 -8.52 -4.73
C ASP A 126 -0.25 -7.96 -4.07
N VAL A 127 -0.23 -6.66 -3.76
CA VAL A 127 0.90 -5.98 -3.13
C VAL A 127 0.56 -5.75 -1.66
N GLN A 128 1.43 -6.20 -0.76
CA GLN A 128 1.20 -6.11 0.68
C GLN A 128 2.46 -5.63 1.41
N VAL A 129 2.26 -4.79 2.43
CA VAL A 129 3.30 -4.37 3.38
C VAL A 129 2.82 -4.66 4.80
N VAL A 130 3.63 -5.41 5.56
CA VAL A 130 3.44 -5.61 7.00
C VAL A 130 4.34 -4.63 7.74
N VAL A 131 3.75 -3.75 8.54
CA VAL A 131 4.45 -2.70 9.29
C VAL A 131 4.44 -3.06 10.78
N GLU A 132 5.63 -3.25 11.36
CA GLU A 132 5.81 -3.47 12.80
C GLU A 132 7.00 -2.63 13.33
N GLY A 133 6.70 -1.59 14.10
CA GLY A 133 7.71 -0.65 14.58
C GLY A 133 8.44 0.02 13.42
N ASP A 134 9.74 -0.21 13.28
CA ASP A 134 10.54 0.35 12.18
C ASP A 134 10.80 -0.69 11.07
N THR A 135 10.16 -1.86 11.12
CA THR A 135 10.39 -2.99 10.19
C THR A 135 9.23 -3.15 9.23
N PHE A 136 9.56 -3.39 7.96
CA PHE A 136 8.61 -3.58 6.87
C PHE A 136 8.88 -4.92 6.18
N GLU A 137 7.90 -5.82 6.20
CA GLU A 137 7.93 -6.99 5.31
C GLU A 137 7.17 -6.65 4.03
N LEU A 138 7.81 -6.88 2.88
CA LEU A 138 7.35 -6.45 1.56
C LEU A 138 6.98 -7.69 0.74
N TRP A 139 5.71 -7.78 0.35
CA TRP A 139 5.12 -8.97 -0.26
C TRP A 139 4.48 -8.64 -1.60
N ILE A 140 4.62 -9.56 -2.56
CA ILE A 140 3.90 -9.53 -3.84
C ILE A 140 3.38 -10.95 -4.12
N ASP A 141 2.10 -11.08 -4.44
CA ASP A 141 1.42 -12.35 -4.75
C ASP A 141 1.61 -13.44 -3.68
N GLY A 142 1.69 -13.02 -2.40
CA GLY A 142 1.92 -13.89 -1.25
C GLY A 142 3.37 -14.40 -1.10
N GLU A 143 4.30 -13.93 -1.92
CA GLU A 143 5.74 -14.24 -1.82
C GLU A 143 6.48 -13.07 -1.15
N LEU A 144 7.24 -13.36 -0.08
CA LEU A 144 8.09 -12.38 0.59
C LEU A 144 9.22 -11.96 -0.34
N GLN A 145 9.28 -10.67 -0.68
CA GLN A 145 10.30 -10.10 -1.54
C GLN A 145 11.50 -9.59 -0.73
N SER A 146 11.25 -8.84 0.36
CA SER A 146 12.30 -8.40 1.29
C SER A 146 11.74 -8.05 2.67
N THR A 147 12.64 -7.95 3.65
CA THR A 147 12.39 -7.33 4.96
C THR A 147 13.35 -6.16 5.12
N GLU A 148 12.81 -4.96 5.26
CA GLU A 148 13.58 -3.71 5.36
C GLU A 148 13.28 -2.99 6.68
N SER A 149 14.10 -2.00 7.04
CA SER A 149 13.84 -1.19 8.23
C SER A 149 14.16 0.30 8.04
N ASN A 150 13.25 1.18 8.46
CA ASN A 150 13.47 2.63 8.55
C ASN A 150 12.51 3.22 9.60
N GLY A 151 13.01 4.11 10.48
CA GLY A 151 12.25 4.66 11.61
C GLY A 151 12.01 6.17 11.55
N ASP A 152 12.16 6.78 10.36
CA ASP A 152 11.97 8.23 10.20
C ASP A 152 10.50 8.63 10.30
N TYR A 153 9.58 7.80 9.79
CA TYR A 153 8.13 7.99 9.92
C TYR A 153 7.54 6.85 10.73
N ALA A 154 6.82 7.19 11.81
CA ALA A 154 6.31 6.22 12.78
C ALA A 154 4.80 5.93 12.65
N THR A 155 4.04 6.90 12.15
CA THR A 155 2.59 6.79 11.97
C THR A 155 2.17 7.47 10.68
N GLY A 156 0.99 7.14 10.18
CA GLY A 156 0.33 7.90 9.13
C GLY A 156 -0.71 7.10 8.38
N LYS A 157 -1.35 7.78 7.43
CA LYS A 157 -2.33 7.20 6.51
C LYS A 157 -1.70 6.18 5.58
N VAL A 158 -2.54 5.50 4.80
CA VAL A 158 -2.12 4.64 3.69
C VAL A 158 -2.60 5.23 2.37
N GLY A 159 -2.11 4.70 1.26
CA GLY A 159 -2.59 5.10 -0.04
C GLY A 159 -2.14 4.21 -1.19
N VAL A 160 -2.59 4.57 -2.37
CA VAL A 160 -2.15 4.02 -3.65
C VAL A 160 -1.29 5.04 -4.38
N TRP A 161 -0.34 4.55 -5.17
CA TRP A 161 0.72 5.41 -5.72
C TRP A 161 1.13 4.97 -7.12
N ALA A 162 1.44 5.95 -7.97
CA ALA A 162 1.95 5.76 -9.33
C ALA A 162 2.95 6.85 -9.72
N TRP A 163 3.84 6.54 -10.66
CA TRP A 163 4.79 7.52 -11.21
C TRP A 163 4.79 7.51 -12.72
N ALA A 164 4.30 8.59 -13.32
CA ALA A 164 4.10 8.70 -14.76
C ALA A 164 3.51 7.40 -15.36
N THR A 165 2.52 6.84 -14.66
CA THR A 165 1.96 5.52 -14.90
C THR A 165 0.46 5.58 -14.68
N MET A 166 -0.32 5.17 -15.68
CA MET A 166 -1.73 4.84 -15.51
C MET A 166 -1.81 3.49 -14.81
N ALA A 167 -2.52 3.44 -13.69
CA ALA A 167 -2.61 2.25 -12.86
C ALA A 167 -4.01 2.09 -12.28
N SER A 168 -4.40 0.84 -12.08
CA SER A 168 -5.68 0.44 -11.51
C SER A 168 -5.47 -0.27 -10.19
N PHE A 169 -6.33 0.06 -9.23
CA PHE A 169 -6.28 -0.39 -7.86
C PHE A 169 -7.65 -0.91 -7.44
N ASP A 170 -7.64 -1.97 -6.63
CA ASP A 170 -8.83 -2.61 -6.10
C ASP A 170 -8.51 -3.31 -4.76
N ASP A 171 -9.53 -3.64 -3.98
CA ASP A 171 -9.44 -4.36 -2.69
C ASP A 171 -8.36 -3.80 -1.75
N VAL A 172 -8.29 -2.47 -1.61
CA VAL A 172 -7.37 -1.87 -0.62
C VAL A 172 -7.85 -2.29 0.77
N THR A 173 -6.96 -2.85 1.56
CA THR A 173 -7.28 -3.33 2.92
C THR A 173 -6.23 -2.83 3.90
N VAL A 174 -6.68 -2.39 5.07
CA VAL A 174 -5.79 -2.10 6.21
C VAL A 174 -6.30 -2.86 7.43
N THR A 175 -5.41 -3.58 8.12
CA THR A 175 -5.74 -4.32 9.34
C THR A 175 -4.68 -4.10 10.41
N GLY A 176 -5.09 -3.76 11.63
CA GLY A 176 -4.16 -3.52 12.73
C GLY A 176 -4.85 -3.05 14.00
N ASP A 177 -4.08 -2.91 15.07
CA ASP A 177 -4.59 -2.44 16.34
C ASP A 177 -4.97 -0.94 16.25
N GLY A 178 -6.11 -0.57 16.83
CA GLY A 178 -6.58 0.83 16.79
C GLY A 178 -7.25 1.25 15.47
N ILE A 179 -7.36 0.34 14.50
CA ILE A 179 -8.16 0.53 13.28
C ILE A 179 -9.61 0.11 13.56
N ASP A 180 -10.57 0.97 13.18
CA ASP A 180 -12.00 0.66 13.27
C ASP A 180 -12.43 -0.30 12.15
N ASP A 181 -13.31 -1.25 12.47
CA ASP A 181 -13.91 -2.14 11.47
C ASP A 181 -14.87 -1.37 10.54
N SER A 182 -14.57 -1.34 9.24
CA SER A 182 -15.57 -0.96 8.22
C SER A 182 -16.44 -2.16 7.78
N VAL A 183 -15.99 -3.38 8.11
CA VAL A 183 -16.74 -4.62 7.89
C VAL A 183 -17.71 -4.90 9.05
N ALA A 184 -18.95 -4.45 8.93
CA ALA A 184 -20.00 -4.79 9.90
C ALA A 184 -20.37 -6.30 9.85
N VAL A 185 -19.57 -7.12 10.53
CA VAL A 185 -19.80 -8.50 11.05
C VAL A 185 -20.43 -9.55 10.13
N GLU A 186 -19.58 -10.45 9.60
CA GLU A 186 -19.82 -11.91 9.65
C GLU A 186 -18.60 -12.55 10.33
N SER A 187 -18.59 -12.52 11.66
CA SER A 187 -17.72 -13.36 12.47
C SER A 187 -18.11 -14.84 12.27
N ARG A 188 -17.60 -15.49 11.21
CA ARG A 188 -17.42 -16.95 11.11
C ARG A 188 -16.84 -17.33 9.74
N GLY A 189 -15.54 -17.55 9.71
CA GLY A 189 -15.00 -18.63 8.88
C GLY A 189 -13.92 -18.31 7.86
N LYS A 190 -13.34 -17.11 7.81
CA LYS A 190 -12.16 -16.86 6.98
C LYS A 190 -11.15 -15.96 7.68
N LEU A 191 -10.00 -16.57 7.99
CA LEU A 191 -8.69 -15.93 8.16
C LEU A 191 -8.49 -15.02 9.40
N ALA A 192 -8.56 -15.62 10.59
CA ALA A 192 -7.90 -15.07 11.78
C ALA A 192 -6.87 -16.08 12.30
N SER A 193 -5.91 -16.49 11.46
CA SER A 193 -4.89 -17.48 11.81
C SER A 193 -3.44 -17.03 11.63
N VAL A 194 -3.15 -15.74 11.44
CA VAL A 194 -1.74 -15.31 11.28
C VAL A 194 -1.19 -14.49 12.46
N TRP A 195 -2.02 -13.96 13.36
CA TRP A 195 -1.51 -13.10 14.45
C TRP A 195 -1.37 -13.80 15.82
N GLY A 196 -1.72 -15.08 15.90
CA GLY A 196 -1.65 -15.86 17.16
C GLY A 196 -0.35 -16.66 17.36
N ASP A 197 0.34 -17.06 16.29
CA ASP A 197 1.47 -18.01 16.39
C ASP A 197 2.85 -17.34 16.47
N LEU A 198 2.97 -16.03 16.25
CA LEU A 198 4.27 -15.33 16.32
C LEU A 198 4.69 -14.89 17.73
N LYS A 199 3.94 -15.23 18.79
CA LYS A 199 4.31 -14.95 20.20
C LYS A 199 4.63 -16.18 21.04
N GLU A 200 4.63 -17.39 20.48
CA GLU A 200 5.10 -18.59 21.18
C GLU A 200 6.14 -19.36 20.37
N THR A 201 7.34 -18.79 20.17
CA THR A 201 8.54 -19.62 20.12
C THR A 201 9.79 -18.87 20.61
N ARG A 202 9.99 -19.03 21.93
CA ARG A 202 11.26 -19.16 22.66
C ARG A 202 11.97 -17.92 23.20
#